data_AF-A0A937RGE4-F1
#
_entry.id   AF-A0A937RGE4-F1
#
_cell.length_a   1.000
_cell.length_b   1.000
_cell.length_c   1.000
_cell.angle_alpha   90.00
_cell.angle_beta   90.00
_cell.angle_gamma   90.00
#
_symmetry.space_group_name_H-M   'P 1'
#
loop_
_entity.id
_entity.type
_entity.pdbx_description
1 polymer ?
#
loop_
_entity_poly.entity_id
_entity_poly.type
_entity_poly.pdbx_seq_one_letter_code
_entity_poly.pdbx_strand_id
1 'polypeptide(L)'
;GAFDKDYYDQPTEGMAALEGVRSLKDIPLGIDIAAGATVEMWIAYGADRFGFDLGAGCTAVIAPDLYPFLQSKQLVGYLGGLRGAADYEKMLERQVKTEIAARILPKPGDDAPKRSADASRGMQAQSTTHLLIILLIVVANVQFLVRRFRQKREASP
;
A
#
# COMPACT_ATOMS: atom_id res chain seq x y z
N GLY A 1 29.31 -15.65 -3.59
CA GLY A 1 28.24 -15.20 -2.67
C GLY A 1 27.08 -16.19 -2.74
N ALA A 2 25.86 -15.84 -2.33
CA ALA A 2 24.69 -16.65 -2.71
C ALA A 2 24.44 -16.61 -4.23
N PHE A 3 24.85 -15.50 -4.87
CA PHE A 3 24.88 -15.30 -6.32
C PHE A 3 26.17 -14.56 -6.69
N ASP A 4 26.84 -14.99 -7.77
CA ASP A 4 28.14 -14.43 -8.17
C ASP A 4 28.00 -13.34 -9.24
N LYS A 5 26.83 -13.23 -9.89
CA LYS A 5 26.51 -12.21 -10.89
C LYS A 5 25.11 -11.65 -10.69
N ASP A 6 24.91 -10.41 -11.11
CA ASP A 6 23.60 -9.77 -11.17
C ASP A 6 22.83 -10.13 -12.45
N TYR A 7 21.67 -9.50 -12.63
CA TYR A 7 20.82 -9.68 -13.81
C TYR A 7 21.49 -9.24 -15.13
N TYR A 8 22.46 -8.32 -15.07
CA TYR A 8 23.22 -7.79 -16.20
C TYR A 8 24.59 -8.46 -16.38
N ASP A 9 24.78 -9.65 -15.77
CA ASP A 9 26.02 -10.43 -15.78
C ASP A 9 27.24 -9.73 -15.14
N GLN A 10 27.03 -8.66 -14.37
CA GLN A 10 28.10 -7.99 -13.62
C GLN A 10 28.40 -8.77 -12.34
N PRO A 11 29.69 -8.91 -11.96
CA PRO A 11 30.06 -9.51 -10.68
C PRO A 11 29.36 -8.81 -9.50
N THR A 12 28.79 -9.59 -8.59
CA THR A 12 28.21 -9.05 -7.35
C THR A 12 29.28 -8.65 -6.35
N GLU A 13 30.48 -9.22 -6.46
CA GLU A 13 31.63 -8.87 -5.66
C GLU A 13 32.13 -7.46 -6.00
N GLY A 14 32.28 -6.61 -4.98
CA GLY A 14 32.77 -5.24 -5.14
C GLY A 14 31.72 -4.24 -5.62
N MET A 15 30.44 -4.62 -5.70
CA MET A 15 29.38 -3.66 -5.99
C MET A 15 29.30 -2.58 -4.91
N ALA A 16 29.34 -1.31 -5.32
CA ALA A 16 29.21 -0.17 -4.41
C ALA A 16 27.91 -0.24 -3.57
N ALA A 17 26.83 -0.79 -4.12
CA ALA A 17 25.55 -0.95 -3.41
C ALA A 17 25.62 -1.95 -2.23
N LEU A 18 26.60 -2.85 -2.22
CA LEU A 18 26.81 -3.86 -1.17
C LEU A 18 28.04 -3.53 -0.30
N GLU A 19 28.67 -2.38 -0.51
CA GLU A 19 29.82 -1.96 0.28
C GLU A 19 29.44 -1.84 1.76
N GLY A 20 30.18 -2.54 2.63
CA GLY A 20 29.89 -2.59 4.07
C GLY A 20 28.76 -3.54 4.48
N VAL A 21 28.02 -4.14 3.55
CA VAL A 21 26.94 -5.09 3.83
C VAL A 21 27.47 -6.53 3.72
N ARG A 22 27.61 -7.22 4.85
CA ARG A 22 28.08 -8.62 4.90
C ARG A 22 26.96 -9.59 5.24
N SER A 23 25.92 -9.10 5.90
CA SER A 23 24.75 -9.87 6.30
C SER A 23 23.51 -8.99 6.37
N LEU A 24 22.33 -9.63 6.42
CA LEU A 24 21.07 -8.91 6.65
C LEU A 24 21.02 -8.16 8.00
N LYS A 25 21.92 -8.46 8.95
CA LYS A 25 22.03 -7.71 10.21
C LYS A 25 22.60 -6.31 10.02
N ASP A 26 23.31 -6.08 8.92
CA ASP A 26 23.91 -4.79 8.60
C ASP A 26 22.88 -3.85 7.94
N ILE A 27 21.68 -4.36 7.62
CA ILE A 27 20.59 -3.60 7.02
C ILE A 27 19.70 -3.06 8.14
N PRO A 28 19.49 -1.74 8.24
CA PRO A 28 18.61 -1.18 9.26
C PRO A 28 17.12 -1.25 8.86
N LEU A 29 16.82 -1.21 7.56
CA LEU A 29 15.46 -1.16 7.02
C LEU A 29 15.35 -1.99 5.74
N GLY A 30 14.38 -2.90 5.71
CA GLY A 30 13.92 -3.59 4.51
C GLY A 30 12.61 -2.99 4.00
N ILE A 31 12.45 -2.95 2.68
CA ILE A 31 11.18 -2.58 2.03
C ILE A 31 10.81 -3.69 1.06
N ASP A 32 9.66 -4.34 1.28
CA ASP A 32 9.11 -5.32 0.33
C ASP A 32 7.94 -4.74 -0.45
N ILE A 33 7.93 -4.90 -1.78
CA ILE A 33 6.82 -4.46 -2.66
C ILE A 33 6.19 -5.70 -3.29
N ALA A 34 5.01 -6.07 -2.80
CA ALA A 34 4.43 -7.38 -3.01
C ALA A 34 3.02 -7.37 -3.61
N ALA A 35 2.69 -8.44 -4.31
CA ALA A 35 1.31 -8.78 -4.69
C ALA A 35 0.81 -10.09 -4.04
N GLY A 36 1.64 -10.73 -3.21
CA GLY A 36 1.36 -11.99 -2.56
C GLY A 36 2.13 -12.14 -1.23
N ALA A 37 2.41 -13.38 -0.83
CA ALA A 37 2.89 -13.72 0.52
C ALA A 37 4.35 -13.32 0.84
N THR A 38 5.03 -12.56 -0.02
CA THR A 38 6.46 -12.23 0.19
C THR A 38 6.69 -11.40 1.45
N VAL A 39 5.74 -10.55 1.82
CA VAL A 39 5.85 -9.72 3.03
C VAL A 39 5.90 -10.60 4.27
N GLU A 40 4.99 -11.57 4.39
CA GLU A 40 4.95 -12.51 5.51
C GLU A 40 6.23 -13.37 5.58
N MET A 41 6.75 -13.78 4.43
CA MET A 41 8.03 -14.51 4.38
C MET A 41 9.20 -13.64 4.86
N TRP A 42 9.25 -12.37 4.47
CA TRP A 42 10.28 -11.43 4.93
C TRP A 42 10.15 -11.07 6.41
N ILE A 43 8.93 -11.07 6.97
CA ILE A 43 8.72 -10.97 8.41
C ILE A 43 9.37 -12.18 9.10
N ALA A 44 8.95 -13.39 8.75
CA ALA A 44 9.34 -14.61 9.47
C ALA A 44 10.81 -14.98 9.29
N TYR A 45 11.35 -14.85 8.07
CA TYR A 45 12.70 -15.33 7.74
C TYR A 45 13.74 -14.21 7.69
N GLY A 46 13.30 -12.96 7.56
CA GLY A 46 14.15 -11.78 7.46
C GLY A 46 14.15 -10.98 8.75
N ALA A 47 13.13 -10.14 8.94
CA ALA A 47 13.05 -9.15 10.00
C ALA A 47 13.11 -9.79 11.39
N ASP A 48 12.27 -10.79 11.67
CA ASP A 48 12.25 -11.47 12.98
C ASP A 48 13.58 -12.19 13.27
N ARG A 49 14.29 -12.64 12.24
CA ARG A 49 15.55 -13.39 12.37
C ARG A 49 16.78 -12.49 12.50
N PHE A 50 16.82 -11.39 11.77
CA PHE A 50 18.01 -10.54 11.64
C PHE A 50 17.86 -9.18 12.33
N GLY A 51 16.66 -8.81 12.76
CA GLY A 51 16.39 -7.69 13.65
C GLY A 51 16.30 -6.33 12.97
N PHE A 52 16.06 -6.29 11.65
CA PHE A 52 15.88 -5.04 10.90
C PHE A 52 14.41 -4.63 10.83
N ASP A 53 14.16 -3.32 10.69
CA ASP A 53 12.80 -2.80 10.51
C ASP A 53 12.27 -3.18 9.13
N LEU A 54 11.00 -3.59 9.03
CA LEU A 54 10.41 -3.96 7.74
C LEU A 54 9.22 -3.06 7.40
N GLY A 55 9.32 -2.36 6.28
CA GLY A 55 8.20 -1.68 5.63
C GLY A 55 7.69 -2.47 4.42
N ALA A 56 6.45 -2.23 4.02
CA ALA A 56 5.88 -2.91 2.84
C ALA A 56 5.08 -1.99 1.90
N GLY A 57 5.07 -2.29 0.62
CA GLY A 57 4.08 -1.84 -0.35
C GLY A 57 3.32 -3.05 -0.85
N CYS A 58 1.99 -2.98 -0.95
CA CYS A 58 1.22 -4.15 -1.32
C CYS A 58 0.00 -3.84 -2.19
N THR A 59 -0.51 -4.85 -2.88
CA THR A 59 -1.79 -4.72 -3.61
C THR A 59 -2.95 -4.56 -2.64
N ALA A 60 -4.05 -3.97 -3.10
CA ALA A 60 -5.24 -3.76 -2.28
C ALA A 60 -5.85 -5.07 -1.73
N VAL A 61 -5.57 -6.21 -2.38
CA VAL A 61 -6.10 -7.52 -2.01
C VAL A 61 -5.47 -8.05 -0.73
N ILE A 62 -4.14 -7.88 -0.58
CA ILE A 62 -3.40 -8.41 0.58
C ILE A 62 -3.18 -7.36 1.68
N ALA A 63 -3.50 -6.10 1.42
CA ALA A 63 -3.44 -5.03 2.44
C ALA A 63 -4.17 -5.39 3.75
N PRO A 64 -5.38 -5.99 3.73
CA PRO A 64 -6.06 -6.38 4.96
C PRO A 64 -5.31 -7.44 5.77
N ASP A 65 -4.63 -8.36 5.10
CA ASP A 65 -3.89 -9.46 5.74
C ASP A 65 -2.65 -8.96 6.49
N LEU A 66 -2.16 -7.77 6.15
CA LEU A 66 -1.00 -7.15 6.80
C LEU A 66 -1.33 -6.33 8.06
N TYR A 67 -2.61 -6.08 8.36
CA TYR A 67 -2.99 -5.31 9.56
C TYR A 67 -2.49 -5.91 10.89
N PRO A 68 -2.57 -7.23 11.13
CA PRO A 68 -2.05 -7.82 12.37
C PRO A 68 -0.56 -7.54 12.57
N PHE A 69 0.24 -7.62 11.50
CA PHE A 69 1.68 -7.38 11.55
C PHE A 69 2.03 -5.91 11.77
N LEU A 70 1.21 -5.00 11.27
CA LEU A 70 1.33 -3.58 11.59
C LEU A 70 1.01 -3.31 13.06
N GLN A 71 -0.02 -3.97 13.61
CA GLN A 71 -0.42 -3.81 15.01
C GLN A 71 0.58 -4.42 15.99
N SER A 72 1.19 -5.56 15.64
CA SER A 72 2.25 -6.21 16.42
C SER A 72 3.60 -5.50 16.32
N LYS A 73 3.73 -4.48 15.46
CA LYS A 73 4.98 -3.78 15.12
C LYS A 73 6.03 -4.63 14.42
N GLN A 74 5.63 -5.77 13.84
CA GLN A 74 6.49 -6.53 12.93
C GLN A 74 6.64 -5.83 11.58
N LEU A 75 5.68 -4.97 11.22
CA LEU A 75 5.83 -3.98 10.17
C LEU A 75 5.86 -2.58 10.77
N VAL A 76 6.81 -1.74 10.33
CA VAL A 76 6.90 -0.33 10.74
C VAL A 76 5.91 0.56 9.99
N GLY A 77 5.38 0.08 8.86
CA GLY A 77 4.39 0.77 8.05
C GLY A 77 4.18 0.07 6.71
N TYR A 78 3.04 0.30 6.06
CA TYR A 78 2.85 -0.18 4.69
C TYR A 78 1.96 0.71 3.81
N LEU A 79 2.12 0.59 2.49
CA LEU A 79 1.33 1.26 1.45
C LEU A 79 0.41 0.25 0.74
N GLY A 80 -0.86 0.22 1.14
CA GLY A 80 -1.87 -0.68 0.58
C GLY A 80 -2.61 -0.11 -0.64
N GLY A 81 -2.29 -0.64 -1.83
CA GLY A 81 -2.97 -0.35 -3.10
C GLY A 81 -3.11 1.14 -3.42
N LEU A 82 -4.20 1.48 -4.12
CA LEU A 82 -4.48 2.86 -4.51
C LEU A 82 -4.70 3.79 -3.31
N ARG A 83 -5.22 3.26 -2.19
CA ARG A 83 -5.45 4.04 -0.99
C ARG A 83 -4.13 4.51 -0.37
N GLY A 84 -3.19 3.59 -0.17
CA GLY A 84 -1.85 3.89 0.35
C GLY A 84 -1.10 4.86 -0.57
N ALA A 85 -1.14 4.62 -1.89
CA ALA A 85 -0.54 5.52 -2.85
C ALA A 85 -1.10 6.96 -2.78
N ALA A 86 -2.41 7.11 -2.67
CA ALA A 86 -3.04 8.42 -2.58
C ALA A 86 -2.79 9.13 -1.23
N ASP A 87 -2.72 8.39 -0.13
CA ASP A 87 -2.35 8.96 1.16
C ASP A 87 -0.87 9.40 1.16
N TYR A 88 0.01 8.68 0.45
CA TYR A 88 1.39 9.08 0.21
C TYR A 88 1.51 10.34 -0.67
N GLU A 89 0.73 10.44 -1.77
CA GLU A 89 0.65 11.66 -2.59
C GLU A 89 0.27 12.88 -1.74
N LYS A 90 -0.75 12.75 -0.87
CA LYS A 90 -1.16 13.83 0.05
C LYS A 90 -0.08 14.16 1.09
N MET A 91 0.63 13.16 1.60
CA MET A 91 1.73 13.38 2.54
C MET A 91 2.87 14.14 1.87
N LEU A 92 3.26 13.74 0.66
CA LEU A 92 4.24 14.45 -0.15
C LEU A 92 3.80 15.89 -0.41
N GLU A 93 2.54 16.13 -0.80
CA GLU A 93 2.06 17.50 -0.98
C GLU A 93 2.15 18.35 0.29
N ARG A 94 1.87 17.77 1.46
CA ARG A 94 1.99 18.44 2.76
C ARG A 94 3.46 18.70 3.11
N GLN A 95 4.31 17.69 3.07
CA GLN A 95 5.73 17.79 3.42
C GLN A 95 6.50 18.68 2.45
N VAL A 96 6.12 18.70 1.17
CA VAL A 96 6.74 19.61 0.20
C VAL A 96 6.36 21.07 0.45
N LYS A 97 5.22 21.33 1.11
CA LYS A 97 4.86 22.68 1.58
C LYS A 97 5.57 23.08 2.88
N THR A 98 6.13 22.13 3.65
CA THR A 98 6.87 22.39 4.89
C THR A 98 8.39 22.21 4.71
N GLU A 99 9.08 23.32 4.47
CA GLU A 99 10.50 23.62 4.71
C GLU A 99 11.62 22.73 4.11
N ILE A 100 11.53 21.40 4.07
CA ILE A 100 12.65 20.52 3.65
C ILE A 100 12.76 20.40 2.13
N ALA A 101 11.61 20.37 1.44
CA ALA A 101 11.57 20.25 -0.01
C ALA A 101 12.11 21.47 -0.76
N ALA A 102 12.05 22.68 -0.17
CA ALA A 102 12.56 23.89 -0.80
C ALA A 102 14.08 23.87 -1.02
N ARG A 103 14.82 22.98 -0.34
CA ARG A 103 16.27 22.83 -0.46
C ARG A 103 16.72 21.67 -1.34
N ILE A 104 15.90 20.62 -1.49
CA ILE A 104 16.31 19.36 -2.15
C ILE A 104 15.54 19.10 -3.44
N LEU A 105 14.27 19.52 -3.51
CA LEU A 105 13.47 19.35 -4.72
C LEU A 105 13.68 20.57 -5.64
N PRO A 106 13.85 20.35 -6.96
CA PRO A 106 13.86 21.45 -7.93
C PRO A 106 12.64 22.32 -7.68
N LYS A 107 12.83 23.65 -7.63
CA LYS A 107 11.68 24.58 -7.61
C LYS A 107 10.79 24.20 -8.78
N PRO A 108 9.47 24.05 -8.57
CA PRO A 108 8.59 23.66 -9.65
C PRO A 108 8.66 24.74 -10.74
N GLY A 109 9.34 24.41 -11.85
CA GLY A 109 9.23 25.12 -13.12
C GLY A 109 7.95 24.67 -13.84
N ASP A 110 7.60 25.36 -14.91
CA ASP A 110 6.44 25.03 -15.75
C ASP A 110 6.54 23.63 -16.41
N ASP A 111 7.72 23.02 -16.33
CA ASP A 111 8.15 21.71 -16.80
C ASP A 111 8.31 20.65 -15.67
N ALA A 112 8.06 21.02 -14.41
CA ALA A 112 8.11 20.07 -13.30
C ALA A 112 7.09 18.93 -13.53
N PRO A 113 7.46 17.66 -13.27
CA PRO A 113 6.54 16.55 -13.41
C PRO A 113 5.31 16.88 -12.56
N LYS A 114 4.13 16.97 -13.20
CA LYS A 114 2.85 17.16 -12.52
C LYS A 114 2.86 16.18 -11.36
N ARG A 115 2.82 16.69 -10.13
CA ARG A 115 2.80 15.83 -8.93
C ARG A 115 1.68 14.83 -9.16
N SER A 116 2.03 13.56 -9.28
CA SER A 116 1.07 12.50 -9.56
C SER A 116 -0.03 12.65 -8.53
N ALA A 117 -1.23 12.96 -9.03
CA ALA A 117 -2.47 12.92 -8.27
C ALA A 117 -3.34 11.77 -8.81
N ASP A 118 -2.71 10.85 -9.54
CA ASP A 118 -3.41 9.82 -10.30
C ASP A 118 -3.95 8.74 -9.36
N ALA A 119 -3.25 8.44 -8.26
CA ALA A 119 -3.81 7.58 -7.22
C ALA A 119 -4.97 8.27 -6.49
N SER A 120 -4.83 9.57 -6.18
CA SER A 120 -5.88 10.39 -5.56
C SER A 120 -7.13 10.50 -6.45
N ARG A 121 -6.96 10.61 -7.77
CA ARG A 121 -8.06 10.56 -8.75
C ARG A 121 -8.69 9.18 -8.84
N GLY A 122 -7.88 8.12 -8.87
CA GLY A 122 -8.34 6.74 -8.84
C GLY A 122 -9.22 6.43 -7.62
N MET A 123 -8.93 7.04 -6.46
CA MET A 123 -9.75 6.90 -5.26
C MET A 123 -11.15 7.49 -5.43
N GLN A 124 -11.32 8.60 -6.15
CA GLN A 124 -12.65 9.22 -6.37
C GLN A 124 -13.56 8.33 -7.22
N ALA A 125 -12.99 7.66 -8.22
CA ALA A 125 -13.71 6.66 -9.02
C ALA A 125 -14.14 5.47 -8.14
N GLN A 126 -13.26 4.99 -7.26
CA GLN A 126 -13.58 3.91 -6.32
C GLN A 126 -14.71 4.30 -5.35
N SER A 127 -14.65 5.47 -4.71
CA SER A 127 -15.67 5.93 -3.76
C SER A 127 -17.05 6.09 -4.38
N THR A 128 -17.14 6.62 -5.60
CA THR A 128 -18.42 6.81 -6.30
C THR A 128 -19.10 5.47 -6.61
N THR A 129 -18.31 4.50 -7.11
CA THR A 129 -18.81 3.14 -7.38
C THR A 129 -19.30 2.45 -6.12
N HIS A 130 -18.56 2.54 -5.01
CA HIS A 130 -18.97 1.92 -3.75
C HIS A 130 -20.27 2.54 -3.21
N LEU A 131 -20.43 3.86 -3.29
CA LEU A 131 -21.67 4.54 -2.89
C LEU A 131 -22.86 4.11 -3.75
N LEU A 132 -22.69 4.00 -5.06
CA LEU A 132 -23.74 3.55 -5.97
C LEU A 132 -24.17 2.11 -5.67
N ILE A 133 -23.21 1.20 -5.43
CA ILE A 133 -23.51 -0.19 -5.06
C ILE A 133 -24.29 -0.24 -3.74
N ILE A 134 -23.85 0.50 -2.72
CA ILE A 134 -24.53 0.57 -1.42
C ILE A 134 -25.97 1.09 -1.59
N LEU A 135 -26.16 2.16 -2.36
CA LEU A 135 -27.49 2.71 -2.63
C LEU A 135 -28.41 1.69 -3.28
N LEU A 136 -27.92 0.96 -4.30
CA LEU A 136 -28.69 -0.07 -4.97
C LEU A 136 -29.06 -1.23 -4.04
N ILE A 137 -28.14 -1.67 -3.16
CA ILE A 137 -28.42 -2.70 -2.14
C ILE A 137 -29.51 -2.22 -1.18
N VAL A 138 -29.44 -0.97 -0.71
CA VAL A 138 -30.45 -0.40 0.20
C VAL A 138 -31.82 -0.35 -0.49
N VAL A 139 -31.90 0.16 -1.72
CA VAL A 139 -33.16 0.23 -2.48
C VAL A 139 -33.75 -1.17 -2.68
N ALA A 140 -32.93 -2.15 -3.09
CA ALA A 140 -33.38 -3.53 -3.28
C ALA A 140 -33.92 -4.14 -1.98
N ASN A 141 -33.23 -3.94 -0.85
CA ASN A 141 -33.67 -4.43 0.46
C ASN A 141 -34.98 -3.77 0.90
N VAL A 142 -35.14 -2.46 0.70
CA VAL A 142 -36.39 -1.74 1.01
C VAL A 142 -37.54 -2.27 0.17
N GLN A 143 -37.35 -2.41 -1.15
CA GLN A 143 -38.39 -2.94 -2.04
C GLN A 143 -38.78 -4.37 -1.67
N PHE A 144 -37.80 -5.23 -1.36
CA PHE A 144 -38.05 -6.59 -0.89
C PHE A 144 -38.88 -6.61 0.40
N LEU A 145 -38.51 -5.78 1.38
CA LEU A 145 -39.16 -5.73 2.68
C LEU A 145 -40.61 -5.22 2.56
N VAL A 146 -40.84 -4.17 1.76
CA VAL A 146 -42.19 -3.64 1.48
C VAL A 146 -43.06 -4.69 0.79
N ARG A 147 -42.53 -5.40 -0.21
CA ARG A 147 -43.25 -6.49 -0.89
C ARG A 147 -43.60 -7.63 0.08
N ARG A 148 -42.67 -8.02 0.95
CA ARG A 148 -42.85 -9.06 1.97
C ARG A 148 -43.94 -8.70 2.98
N PHE A 149 -44.00 -7.45 3.43
CA PHE A 149 -45.05 -6.99 4.34
C PHE A 149 -46.42 -6.87 3.66
N ARG A 150 -46.46 -6.50 2.38
CA ARG A 150 -47.72 -6.42 1.62
C ARG A 150 -48.35 -7.81 1.41
N GLN A 151 -47.54 -8.80 1.02
CA GLN A 151 -47.99 -10.19 0.87
C GLN A 151 -48.51 -10.81 2.18
N LYS A 152 -47.90 -10.49 3.33
CA LYS A 152 -48.40 -10.95 4.64
C LYS A 152 -49.75 -10.34 5.03
N ARG A 153 -50.01 -9.08 4.65
CA ARG A 153 -51.30 -8.41 4.89
C ARG A 153 -52.41 -8.92 3.97
N GLU A 154 -52.07 -9.30 2.74
CA GLU A 154 -53.01 -9.91 1.78
C GLU A 154 -53.33 -11.38 2.11
N ALA A 155 -52.49 -12.06 2.90
CA ALA A 155 -52.63 -13.47 3.28
C ALA A 155 -53.23 -13.73 4.68
N SER A 156 -53.58 -12.69 5.45
CA SER A 156 -54.29 -12.83 6.73
C SER A 156 -55.78 -12.49 6.55
N PRO A 157 -56.70 -13.46 6.76
CA PRO A 157 -58.15 -13.22 6.71
C PRO A 157 -58.67 -12.40 7.89
#